data_AF-A0A7J9Q4E3-F1
#
_entry.id   AF-A0A7J9Q4E3-F1
#
_cell.length_a   1.000
_cell.length_b   1.000
_cell.length_c   1.000
_cell.angle_alpha   90.00
_cell.angle_beta   90.00
_cell.angle_gamma   90.00
#
_symmetry.space_group_name_H-M   'P 1'
#
loop_
_entity.id
_entity.type
_entity.pdbx_description
1 polymer ?
#
loop_
_entity_poly.entity_id
_entity_poly.type
_entity_poly.pdbx_seq_one_letter_code
_entity_poly.pdbx_strand_id
1 'polypeptide(L)'
;MFFLIYFLIKINKDEKYINHFVVSIIIIALMHASAFLLIMAFLLYVLFIKIEHLKQNRAELELIIFSTILVTWLNFIIYKNAFLAHGQFVIWQNIPKELLGQYFSQLSILNALFYIGIIPLVSGVYLIYKYIFKKKNRKIYLLMGFALSGLFLLWFKLIPLKTGLIFFGVIFVLLFSKFYSDSILFIDKTKFSKYKMVFIAAIFLVFIFNSVIPTLSYTNRVIKETASKNEIDSFLWLKNNSDEKDVILASLDEGYLVNAVAERKNVIDKNFLLIKDAEQRLEDVKKIYTTPYETEAIPLLNKYNIKYILLSKRSMNYYNIADLNYRTDEKCFELAYDKEVKIYKSLCRMEEK
;
A
#
# COMPACT_ATOMS: atom_id res chain seq x y z
N MET A 1 -8.28 -3.44 -11.64
CA MET A 1 -7.91 -4.88 -11.54
C MET A 1 -9.13 -5.80 -11.59
N PHE A 2 -10.08 -5.73 -10.65
CA PHE A 2 -11.24 -6.64 -10.64
C PHE A 2 -12.14 -6.54 -11.89
N PHE A 3 -12.21 -5.37 -12.54
CA PHE A 3 -12.84 -5.24 -13.85
C PHE A 3 -12.17 -6.10 -14.95
N LEU A 4 -10.84 -6.23 -14.93
CA LEU A 4 -10.11 -7.10 -15.86
C LEU A 4 -10.45 -8.58 -15.63
N ILE A 5 -10.59 -8.99 -14.36
CA ILE A 5 -11.08 -10.33 -14.01
C ILE A 5 -12.48 -10.56 -14.58
N TYR A 6 -13.37 -9.58 -14.43
CA TYR A 6 -14.73 -9.64 -14.96
C TYR A 6 -14.72 -9.80 -16.49
N PHE A 7 -13.95 -8.99 -17.21
CA PHE A 7 -13.82 -9.11 -18.66
C PHE A 7 -13.26 -10.47 -19.08
N LEU A 8 -12.20 -10.97 -18.42
CA LEU A 8 -11.64 -12.28 -18.71
C LEU A 8 -12.68 -13.41 -18.56
N ILE A 9 -13.52 -13.35 -17.53
CA ILE A 9 -14.61 -14.32 -17.33
C ILE A 9 -15.65 -14.24 -18.45
N LYS A 10 -15.92 -13.05 -18.99
CA LYS A 10 -16.96 -12.77 -19.98
C LYS A 10 -16.55 -13.04 -21.43
N ILE A 11 -15.25 -13.09 -21.73
CA ILE A 11 -14.74 -13.34 -23.10
C ILE A 11 -15.23 -14.67 -23.68
N ASN A 12 -15.47 -15.69 -22.85
CA ASN A 12 -16.04 -16.94 -23.35
C ASN A 12 -17.49 -16.81 -23.86
N LYS A 13 -18.16 -15.69 -23.59
CA LYS A 13 -19.55 -15.46 -24.00
C LYS A 13 -19.67 -14.48 -25.17
N ASP A 14 -18.79 -13.49 -25.24
CA ASP A 14 -18.83 -12.43 -26.25
C ASP A 14 -17.41 -11.89 -26.48
N GLU A 15 -16.98 -11.87 -27.75
CA GLU A 15 -15.66 -11.41 -28.18
C GLU A 15 -15.47 -9.91 -27.99
N LYS A 16 -16.55 -9.11 -27.88
CA LYS A 16 -16.45 -7.66 -27.64
C LYS A 16 -15.70 -7.32 -26.35
N TYR A 17 -15.69 -8.23 -25.37
CA TYR A 17 -14.95 -8.04 -24.12
C TYR A 17 -13.42 -8.13 -24.28
N ILE A 18 -12.92 -8.63 -25.41
CA ILE A 18 -11.48 -8.66 -25.73
C ILE A 18 -10.95 -7.22 -25.80
N ASN A 19 -11.60 -6.35 -26.57
CA ASN A 19 -11.17 -4.96 -26.72
C ASN A 19 -11.20 -4.21 -25.38
N HIS A 20 -12.24 -4.42 -24.59
CA HIS A 20 -12.37 -3.82 -23.25
C HIS A 20 -11.27 -4.29 -22.30
N PHE A 21 -10.91 -5.57 -22.38
CA PHE A 21 -9.81 -6.14 -21.62
C PHE A 21 -8.46 -5.54 -22.03
N VAL A 22 -8.18 -5.45 -23.33
CA VAL A 22 -6.93 -4.87 -23.88
C VAL A 22 -6.76 -3.41 -23.46
N VAL A 23 -7.79 -2.58 -23.60
CA VAL A 23 -7.72 -1.18 -23.16
C VAL A 23 -7.49 -1.09 -21.66
N SER A 24 -8.21 -1.89 -20.87
CA SER A 24 -8.10 -1.88 -19.41
C SER A 24 -6.74 -2.35 -18.92
N ILE A 25 -6.08 -3.30 -19.59
CA ILE A 25 -4.75 -3.78 -19.20
C ILE A 25 -3.67 -2.76 -19.53
N ILE A 26 -3.79 -2.02 -20.63
CA ILE A 26 -2.89 -0.91 -20.96
C ILE A 26 -3.01 0.17 -19.89
N ILE A 27 -4.23 0.59 -19.55
CA ILE A 27 -4.47 1.61 -18.53
C ILE A 27 -3.86 1.17 -17.19
N ILE A 28 -4.13 -0.06 -16.72
CA ILE A 28 -3.60 -0.50 -15.42
C ILE A 28 -2.08 -0.63 -15.43
N ALA A 29 -1.49 -1.05 -16.55
CA ALA A 29 -0.05 -1.19 -16.69
C ALA A 29 0.68 0.16 -16.60
N LEU A 30 0.05 1.23 -17.10
CA LEU A 30 0.58 2.59 -17.04
C LEU A 30 0.32 3.26 -15.67
N MET A 31 -0.78 2.93 -15.01
CA MET A 31 -1.18 3.58 -13.75
C MET A 31 -0.39 3.07 -12.54
N HIS A 32 -0.10 1.76 -12.43
CA HIS A 32 0.46 1.21 -11.20
C HIS A 32 1.16 -0.14 -11.40
N ALA A 33 2.28 -0.35 -10.67
CA ALA A 33 3.04 -1.61 -10.67
C ALA A 33 2.26 -2.84 -10.13
N SER A 34 1.08 -2.63 -9.55
CA SER A 34 0.18 -3.73 -9.12
C SER A 34 -0.37 -4.54 -10.30
N ALA A 35 -0.16 -4.09 -11.53
CA ALA A 35 -0.37 -4.89 -12.72
C ALA A 35 0.43 -6.22 -12.69
N PHE A 36 1.59 -6.29 -12.01
CA PHE A 36 2.31 -7.56 -11.84
C PHE A 36 1.55 -8.59 -11.02
N LEU A 37 0.79 -8.16 -10.00
CA LEU A 37 -0.06 -9.06 -9.20
C LEU A 37 -1.12 -9.73 -10.06
N LEU A 38 -1.70 -8.96 -10.99
CA LEU A 38 -2.67 -9.42 -11.96
C LEU A 38 -2.06 -10.47 -12.92
N ILE A 39 -0.88 -10.21 -13.46
CA ILE A 39 -0.16 -11.14 -14.34
C ILE A 39 0.16 -12.44 -13.61
N MET A 40 0.75 -12.36 -12.42
CA MET A 40 1.05 -13.54 -11.60
C MET A 40 -0.22 -14.35 -11.30
N ALA A 41 -1.33 -13.67 -11.01
CA ALA A 41 -2.61 -14.33 -10.78
C ALA A 41 -3.13 -15.07 -12.03
N PHE A 42 -3.02 -14.46 -13.22
CA PHE A 42 -3.40 -15.10 -14.47
C PHE A 42 -2.52 -16.29 -14.82
N LEU A 43 -1.20 -16.20 -14.59
CA LEU A 43 -0.28 -17.32 -14.82
C LEU A 43 -0.59 -18.50 -13.89
N LEU A 44 -0.80 -18.24 -12.60
CA LEU A 44 -1.22 -19.28 -11.63
C LEU A 44 -2.58 -19.88 -11.99
N TYR A 45 -3.50 -19.07 -12.51
CA TYR A 45 -4.78 -19.56 -13.00
C TYR A 45 -4.64 -20.50 -14.20
N VAL A 46 -3.78 -20.17 -15.19
CA VAL A 46 -3.48 -21.07 -16.31
C VAL A 46 -2.86 -22.36 -15.80
N LEU A 47 -1.97 -22.27 -14.81
CA LEU A 47 -1.39 -23.45 -14.15
C LEU A 47 -2.47 -24.35 -13.54
N PHE A 48 -3.43 -23.78 -12.78
CA PHE A 48 -4.54 -24.55 -12.21
C PHE A 48 -5.41 -25.21 -13.27
N ILE A 49 -5.72 -24.51 -14.37
CA ILE A 49 -6.48 -25.10 -15.48
C ILE A 49 -5.75 -26.30 -16.09
N LYS A 50 -4.43 -26.19 -16.29
CA LYS A 50 -3.61 -27.27 -16.86
C LYS A 50 -3.52 -28.48 -15.93
N ILE A 51 -3.27 -28.26 -14.64
CA ILE A 51 -3.21 -29.33 -13.63
C ILE A 51 -4.55 -30.09 -13.55
N GLU A 52 -5.66 -29.37 -13.63
CA GLU A 52 -7.00 -29.96 -13.52
C GLU A 52 -7.56 -30.50 -14.84
N HIS A 53 -6.77 -30.44 -15.91
CA HIS A 53 -7.15 -30.83 -17.28
C HIS A 53 -8.44 -30.18 -17.77
N LEU A 54 -8.69 -28.92 -17.40
CA LEU A 54 -9.87 -28.18 -17.85
C LEU A 54 -9.67 -27.62 -19.27
N LYS A 55 -10.76 -27.57 -20.05
CA LYS A 55 -10.75 -26.94 -21.38
C LYS A 55 -10.42 -25.45 -21.27
N GLN A 56 -9.29 -25.05 -21.85
CA GLN A 56 -8.85 -23.66 -21.94
C GLN A 56 -9.27 -23.04 -23.27
N ASN A 57 -9.76 -21.80 -23.26
CA ASN A 57 -10.06 -21.07 -24.49
C ASN A 57 -8.77 -20.48 -25.07
N ARG A 58 -8.56 -20.58 -26.39
CA ARG A 58 -7.37 -20.04 -27.07
C ARG A 58 -7.26 -18.52 -26.88
N ALA A 59 -8.37 -17.81 -27.08
CA ALA A 59 -8.41 -16.35 -26.90
C ALA A 59 -8.02 -15.90 -25.48
N GLU A 60 -8.42 -16.67 -24.46
CA GLU A 60 -8.02 -16.39 -23.08
C GLU A 60 -6.51 -16.57 -22.88
N LEU A 61 -5.94 -17.66 -23.39
CA LEU A 61 -4.51 -17.93 -23.27
C LEU A 61 -3.69 -16.85 -23.99
N GLU A 62 -4.07 -16.48 -25.21
CA GLU A 62 -3.45 -15.42 -26.00
C GLU A 62 -3.47 -14.08 -25.25
N LEU A 63 -4.61 -13.72 -24.65
CA LEU A 63 -4.71 -12.48 -23.87
C LEU A 63 -3.85 -12.49 -22.61
N ILE A 64 -3.74 -13.62 -21.92
CA ILE A 64 -2.87 -13.74 -20.74
C ILE A 64 -1.40 -13.60 -21.15
N ILE A 65 -0.99 -14.26 -22.24
CA ILE A 65 0.38 -14.15 -22.78
C ILE A 65 0.67 -12.71 -23.23
N PHE A 66 -0.23 -12.12 -24.01
CA PHE A 66 -0.14 -10.73 -24.46
C PHE A 66 -0.02 -9.78 -23.27
N SER A 67 -0.88 -9.93 -22.26
CA SER A 67 -0.84 -9.08 -21.05
C SER A 67 0.47 -9.24 -20.29
N THR A 68 1.00 -10.47 -20.20
CA THR A 68 2.26 -10.75 -19.52
C THR A 68 3.41 -9.99 -20.19
N ILE A 69 3.50 -10.07 -21.52
CA ILE A 69 4.53 -9.37 -22.30
C ILE A 69 4.35 -7.85 -22.16
N LEU A 70 3.13 -7.35 -22.40
CA LEU A 70 2.81 -5.92 -22.37
C LEU A 70 3.12 -5.29 -21.00
N VAL A 71 2.63 -5.88 -19.91
CA VAL A 71 2.82 -5.34 -18.55
C VAL A 71 4.31 -5.36 -18.19
N THR A 72 5.01 -6.45 -18.47
CA THR A 72 6.45 -6.56 -18.16
C THR A 72 7.25 -5.51 -18.94
N TRP A 73 6.97 -5.36 -20.23
CA TRP A 73 7.65 -4.39 -21.10
C TRP A 73 7.38 -2.93 -20.67
N LEU A 74 6.11 -2.56 -20.46
CA LEU A 74 5.76 -1.20 -20.03
C LEU A 74 6.36 -0.85 -18.67
N ASN A 75 6.28 -1.76 -17.69
CA ASN A 75 6.85 -1.49 -16.37
C ASN A 75 8.37 -1.37 -16.42
N PHE A 76 9.06 -2.17 -17.26
CA PHE A 76 10.51 -2.03 -17.44
C PHE A 76 10.88 -0.64 -18.02
N ILE A 77 10.10 -0.13 -18.97
CA ILE A 77 10.30 1.22 -19.53
C ILE A 77 10.06 2.29 -18.48
N ILE A 78 8.95 2.22 -17.75
CA ILE A 78 8.56 3.22 -16.73
C ILE A 78 9.60 3.28 -15.60
N TYR A 79 10.04 2.12 -15.12
CA TYR A 79 10.94 2.02 -13.97
C TYR A 79 12.43 1.93 -14.35
N LYS A 80 12.79 2.15 -15.63
CA LYS A 80 14.18 2.02 -16.11
C LYS A 80 15.18 2.84 -15.27
N ASN A 81 14.81 4.06 -14.89
CA ASN A 81 15.69 4.96 -14.14
C ASN A 81 15.91 4.44 -12.72
N ALA A 82 14.86 3.89 -12.09
CA ALA A 82 14.98 3.26 -10.78
C ALA A 82 15.90 2.03 -10.85
N PHE A 83 15.72 1.17 -11.87
CA PHE A 83 16.58 -0.01 -12.09
C PHE A 83 18.05 0.37 -12.32
N LEU A 84 18.32 1.41 -13.11
CA LEU A 84 19.68 1.88 -13.34
C LEU A 84 20.30 2.54 -12.10
N ALA A 85 19.50 3.26 -11.30
CA ALA A 85 19.99 3.95 -10.11
C ALA A 85 20.22 3.03 -8.91
N HIS A 86 19.35 2.03 -8.71
CA HIS A 86 19.33 1.22 -7.47
C HIS A 86 19.57 -0.28 -7.72
N GLY A 87 19.67 -0.71 -8.97
CA GLY A 87 19.87 -2.12 -9.32
C GLY A 87 18.75 -3.02 -8.78
N GLN A 88 19.13 -4.09 -8.08
CA GLN A 88 18.19 -5.03 -7.47
C GLN A 88 17.36 -4.45 -6.31
N PHE A 89 17.82 -3.37 -5.66
CA PHE A 89 17.12 -2.78 -4.51
C PHE A 89 15.76 -2.17 -4.88
N VAL A 90 15.51 -1.92 -6.17
CA VAL A 90 14.19 -1.52 -6.70
C VAL A 90 13.09 -2.51 -6.33
N ILE A 91 13.40 -3.80 -6.25
CA ILE A 91 12.45 -4.86 -5.90
C ILE A 91 11.84 -4.62 -4.51
N TRP A 92 12.66 -4.12 -3.58
CA TRP A 92 12.24 -3.73 -2.22
C TRP A 92 11.96 -2.23 -2.10
N GLN A 93 11.66 -1.57 -3.23
CA GLN A 93 11.30 -0.16 -3.31
C GLN A 93 12.35 0.78 -2.70
N ASN A 94 13.61 0.35 -2.61
CA ASN A 94 14.69 1.10 -1.98
C ASN A 94 14.38 1.53 -0.52
N ILE A 95 13.55 0.75 0.18
CA ILE A 95 13.19 1.02 1.59
C ILE A 95 14.42 0.82 2.49
N PRO A 96 14.74 1.78 3.38
CA PRO A 96 15.81 1.63 4.37
C PRO A 96 15.66 0.37 5.23
N LYS A 97 16.77 -0.29 5.55
CA LYS A 97 16.81 -1.57 6.27
C LYS A 97 16.17 -1.47 7.66
N GLU A 98 16.38 -0.35 8.36
CA GLU A 98 15.74 -0.09 9.67
C GLU A 98 14.20 -0.14 9.57
N LEU A 99 13.64 0.27 8.41
CA LEU A 99 12.20 0.32 8.18
C LEU A 99 11.62 -0.98 7.57
N LEU A 100 12.45 -1.82 6.91
CA LEU A 100 11.98 -3.09 6.32
C LEU A 100 11.26 -3.97 7.35
N GLY A 101 11.76 -4.02 8.58
CA GLY A 101 11.08 -4.71 9.68
C GLY A 101 9.67 -4.17 9.89
N GLN A 102 9.51 -2.87 10.07
CA GLN A 102 8.22 -2.24 10.31
C GLN A 102 7.23 -2.40 9.12
N TYR A 103 7.74 -2.30 7.89
CA TYR A 103 6.93 -2.45 6.68
C TYR A 103 6.42 -3.89 6.46
N PHE A 104 7.15 -4.90 6.92
CA PHE A 104 6.85 -6.32 6.64
C PHE A 104 6.57 -7.21 7.86
N SER A 105 6.87 -6.80 9.10
CA SER A 105 6.89 -7.69 10.29
C SER A 105 5.78 -7.46 11.33
N GLN A 106 4.80 -6.59 11.08
CA GLN A 106 3.76 -6.27 12.08
C GLN A 106 2.48 -7.13 11.98
N LEU A 107 2.52 -8.28 11.29
CA LEU A 107 1.37 -9.20 11.30
C LEU A 107 1.36 -10.09 12.55
N SER A 108 0.43 -9.80 13.45
CA SER A 108 -0.23 -10.89 14.15
C SER A 108 -1.28 -11.50 13.22
N ILE A 109 -1.47 -12.83 13.28
CA ILE A 109 -2.56 -13.53 12.57
C ILE A 109 -3.92 -12.89 12.93
N LEU A 110 -4.05 -12.38 14.16
CA LEU A 110 -5.22 -11.66 14.65
C LEU A 110 -5.47 -10.36 13.87
N ASN A 111 -4.44 -9.59 13.54
CA ASN A 111 -4.60 -8.38 12.73
C ASN A 111 -5.05 -8.71 11.30
N ALA A 112 -4.52 -9.77 10.70
CA ALA A 112 -4.98 -10.23 9.39
C ALA A 112 -6.46 -10.66 9.42
N LEU A 113 -6.86 -11.40 10.46
CA LEU A 113 -8.26 -11.78 10.69
C LEU A 113 -9.17 -10.55 10.87
N PHE A 114 -8.70 -9.53 11.57
CA PHE A 114 -9.42 -8.27 11.77
C PHE A 114 -9.58 -7.48 10.46
N TYR A 115 -8.54 -7.42 9.62
CA TYR A 115 -8.58 -6.66 8.36
C TYR A 115 -9.37 -7.35 7.25
N ILE A 116 -9.27 -8.67 7.13
CA ILE A 116 -9.99 -9.44 6.09
C ILE A 116 -11.42 -9.78 6.54
N GLY A 117 -11.62 -9.92 7.85
CA GLY A 117 -12.82 -10.49 8.45
C GLY A 117 -12.68 -12.01 8.60
N ILE A 118 -13.07 -12.53 9.78
CA ILE A 118 -12.98 -13.96 10.09
C ILE A 118 -13.86 -14.78 9.14
N ILE A 119 -15.09 -14.34 8.87
CA ILE A 119 -16.01 -15.10 8.01
C ILE A 119 -15.53 -15.14 6.56
N PRO A 120 -15.22 -14.02 5.87
CA PRO A 120 -14.69 -14.09 4.51
C PRO A 120 -13.44 -14.97 4.41
N LEU A 121 -12.53 -14.89 5.40
CA LEU A 121 -11.33 -15.71 5.41
C LEU A 121 -11.66 -17.21 5.53
N VAL A 122 -12.39 -17.64 6.57
CA VAL A 122 -12.68 -19.07 6.81
C VAL A 122 -13.52 -19.65 5.68
N SER A 123 -14.55 -18.94 5.23
CA SER A 123 -15.39 -19.37 4.11
C SER A 123 -14.62 -19.44 2.79
N GLY A 124 -13.73 -18.48 2.57
CA GLY A 124 -12.82 -18.44 1.44
C GLY A 124 -11.89 -19.65 1.41
N VAL A 125 -11.17 -19.91 2.51
CA VAL A 125 -10.28 -21.07 2.65
C VAL A 125 -11.05 -22.37 2.46
N TYR A 126 -12.24 -22.51 3.06
CA TYR A 126 -13.10 -23.68 2.87
C TYR A 126 -13.49 -23.88 1.40
N LEU A 127 -13.84 -22.81 0.67
CA LEU A 127 -14.15 -22.90 -0.75
C LEU A 127 -12.94 -23.30 -1.58
N ILE A 128 -11.77 -22.72 -1.32
CA ILE A 128 -10.53 -23.09 -1.99
C ILE A 128 -10.31 -24.59 -1.83
N TYR A 129 -10.39 -25.12 -0.60
CA TYR A 129 -10.30 -26.56 -0.33
C TYR A 129 -11.36 -27.36 -1.11
N LYS A 130 -12.63 -26.98 -1.03
CA LYS A 130 -13.73 -27.67 -1.69
C LYS A 130 -13.57 -27.72 -3.21
N TYR A 131 -13.09 -26.65 -3.84
CA TYR A 131 -12.94 -26.55 -5.28
C TYR A 131 -11.61 -27.11 -5.81
N ILE A 132 -10.60 -27.29 -4.96
CA ILE A 132 -9.43 -28.11 -5.31
C ILE A 132 -9.84 -29.59 -5.33
N PHE A 133 -10.44 -30.10 -4.26
CA PHE A 133 -10.55 -31.55 -4.07
C PHE A 133 -11.90 -32.17 -4.50
N LYS A 134 -12.99 -31.40 -4.56
CA LYS A 134 -14.35 -31.97 -4.78
C LYS A 134 -15.07 -31.47 -6.02
N LYS A 135 -14.87 -30.21 -6.41
CA LYS A 135 -15.63 -29.59 -7.50
C LYS A 135 -14.75 -28.72 -8.38
N LYS A 136 -14.78 -28.92 -9.69
CA LYS A 136 -14.00 -28.08 -10.61
C LYS A 136 -14.83 -26.88 -11.07
N ASN A 137 -14.30 -25.67 -10.89
CA ASN A 137 -14.92 -24.46 -11.43
C ASN A 137 -13.86 -23.42 -11.82
N ARG A 138 -13.80 -23.16 -13.13
CA ARG A 138 -12.85 -22.23 -13.75
C ARG A 138 -12.88 -20.82 -13.12
N LYS A 139 -14.05 -20.28 -12.79
CA LYS A 139 -14.16 -18.94 -12.18
C LYS A 139 -13.55 -18.90 -10.79
N ILE A 140 -13.65 -19.99 -10.03
CA ILE A 140 -13.09 -20.10 -8.68
C ILE A 140 -11.58 -20.29 -8.76
N TYR A 141 -11.07 -21.06 -9.73
CA TYR A 141 -9.62 -21.16 -9.96
C TYR A 141 -8.97 -19.83 -10.32
N LEU A 142 -9.69 -18.94 -11.03
CA LEU A 142 -9.19 -17.60 -11.27
C LEU A 142 -9.01 -16.84 -9.95
N LEU A 143 -10.05 -16.80 -9.10
CA LEU A 143 -9.97 -16.15 -7.78
C LEU A 143 -8.91 -16.79 -6.87
N MET A 144 -8.73 -18.10 -6.94
CA MET A 144 -7.66 -18.82 -6.24
C MET A 144 -6.27 -18.41 -6.73
N GLY A 145 -6.08 -18.25 -8.05
CA GLY A 145 -4.84 -17.73 -8.63
C GLY A 145 -4.50 -16.35 -8.09
N PHE A 146 -5.49 -15.48 -7.89
CA PHE A 146 -5.30 -14.19 -7.24
C PHE A 146 -4.92 -14.29 -5.77
N ALA A 147 -5.62 -15.13 -5.00
CA ALA A 147 -5.29 -15.34 -3.59
C ALA A 147 -3.85 -15.87 -3.43
N LEU A 148 -3.48 -16.85 -4.25
CA LEU A 148 -2.14 -17.44 -4.21
C LEU A 148 -1.06 -16.48 -4.72
N SER A 149 -1.34 -15.69 -5.76
CA SER A 149 -0.45 -14.60 -6.23
C SER A 149 -0.19 -13.59 -5.11
N GLY A 150 -1.25 -13.12 -4.44
CA GLY A 150 -1.12 -12.22 -3.29
C GLY A 150 -0.30 -12.83 -2.16
N LEU A 151 -0.48 -14.13 -1.89
CA LEU A 151 0.30 -14.86 -0.89
C LEU A 151 1.78 -14.90 -1.25
N PHE A 152 2.12 -15.28 -2.49
CA PHE A 152 3.51 -15.31 -2.94
C PHE A 152 4.16 -13.93 -2.86
N LEU A 153 3.48 -12.89 -3.33
CA LEU A 153 4.01 -11.52 -3.30
C LEU A 153 4.23 -11.02 -1.87
N LEU A 154 3.37 -11.38 -0.91
CA LEU A 154 3.57 -11.08 0.50
C LEU A 154 4.71 -11.90 1.12
N TRP A 155 4.78 -13.20 0.79
CA TRP A 155 5.81 -14.10 1.29
C TRP A 155 7.22 -13.63 0.91
N PHE A 156 7.39 -13.21 -0.35
CA PHE A 156 8.65 -12.65 -0.85
C PHE A 156 8.85 -11.17 -0.52
N LYS A 157 7.95 -10.56 0.28
CA LYS A 157 8.01 -9.13 0.67
C LYS A 157 8.09 -8.17 -0.53
N LEU A 158 7.38 -8.51 -1.61
CA LEU A 158 7.33 -7.71 -2.84
C LEU A 158 6.24 -6.64 -2.82
N ILE A 159 5.19 -6.84 -2.03
CA ILE A 159 4.14 -5.85 -1.80
C ILE A 159 4.02 -5.53 -0.31
N PRO A 160 3.70 -4.27 0.06
CA PRO A 160 3.43 -3.93 1.44
C PRO A 160 2.27 -4.77 1.99
N LEU A 161 2.38 -5.13 3.26
CA LEU A 161 1.40 -5.96 3.94
C LEU A 161 -0.03 -5.43 3.81
N LYS A 162 -0.22 -4.14 4.11
CA LYS A 162 -1.53 -3.47 4.06
C LYS A 162 -2.17 -3.61 2.67
N THR A 163 -1.35 -3.44 1.62
CA THR A 163 -1.77 -3.60 0.22
C THR A 163 -2.19 -5.04 -0.08
N GLY A 164 -1.42 -6.03 0.37
CA GLY A 164 -1.77 -7.44 0.21
C GLY A 164 -3.07 -7.82 0.93
N LEU A 165 -3.27 -7.34 2.16
CA LEU A 165 -4.50 -7.57 2.93
C LEU A 165 -5.74 -6.94 2.27
N ILE A 166 -5.60 -5.76 1.65
CA ILE A 166 -6.69 -5.14 0.87
C ILE A 166 -7.10 -6.07 -0.30
N PHE A 167 -6.13 -6.59 -1.05
CA PHE A 167 -6.43 -7.53 -2.14
C PHE A 167 -7.07 -8.81 -1.62
N PHE A 168 -6.55 -9.38 -0.54
CA PHE A 168 -7.15 -10.56 0.10
C PHE A 168 -8.58 -10.30 0.56
N GLY A 169 -8.86 -9.16 1.21
CA GLY A 169 -10.20 -8.79 1.62
C GLY A 169 -11.19 -8.85 0.47
N VAL A 170 -10.87 -8.23 -0.67
CA VAL A 170 -11.76 -8.26 -1.85
C VAL A 170 -11.92 -9.67 -2.42
N ILE A 171 -10.83 -10.43 -2.57
CA ILE A 171 -10.87 -11.80 -3.11
C ILE A 171 -11.71 -12.72 -2.21
N PHE A 172 -11.51 -12.65 -0.90
CA PHE A 172 -12.23 -13.47 0.07
C PHE A 172 -13.70 -13.09 0.19
N VAL A 173 -14.06 -11.81 0.01
CA VAL A 173 -15.47 -11.39 -0.10
C VAL A 173 -16.13 -11.98 -1.35
N LEU A 174 -15.43 -12.00 -2.50
CA LEU A 174 -15.95 -12.64 -3.72
C LEU A 174 -16.13 -14.15 -3.55
N LEU A 175 -15.18 -14.83 -2.90
CA LEU A 175 -15.31 -16.24 -2.54
C LEU A 175 -16.47 -16.44 -1.56
N PHE A 176 -16.58 -15.63 -0.51
CA PHE A 176 -17.68 -15.68 0.44
C PHE A 176 -19.05 -15.56 -0.24
N SER A 177 -19.20 -14.69 -1.25
CA SER A 177 -20.43 -14.61 -2.04
C SER A 177 -20.79 -15.95 -2.69
N LYS A 178 -19.81 -16.67 -3.23
CA LYS A 178 -20.03 -18.02 -3.76
C LYS A 178 -20.36 -19.03 -2.65
N PHE A 179 -19.69 -18.93 -1.50
CA PHE A 179 -19.90 -19.81 -0.36
C PHE A 179 -21.33 -19.67 0.16
N TYR A 180 -21.81 -18.43 0.25
CA TYR A 180 -23.16 -18.09 0.67
C TYR A 180 -24.20 -18.70 -0.28
N SER A 181 -24.00 -18.55 -1.60
CA SER A 181 -24.86 -19.17 -2.61
C SER A 181 -24.87 -20.71 -2.50
N ASP A 182 -23.70 -21.33 -2.36
CA ASP A 182 -23.60 -22.80 -2.20
C ASP A 182 -24.23 -23.27 -0.88
N SER A 183 -24.14 -22.49 0.19
CA SER A 183 -24.70 -22.80 1.50
C SER A 183 -26.23 -22.73 1.50
N ILE A 184 -26.81 -21.73 0.84
CA ILE A 184 -28.27 -21.65 0.66
C ILE A 184 -28.79 -22.87 -0.09
N LEU A 185 -28.16 -23.21 -1.22
CA LEU A 185 -28.56 -24.38 -2.02
C LEU A 185 -28.40 -25.70 -1.26
N PHE A 186 -27.46 -25.76 -0.32
CA PHE A 186 -27.29 -26.92 0.55
C PHE A 186 -28.42 -27.02 1.56
N ILE A 187 -28.80 -25.92 2.21
CA ILE A 187 -29.88 -25.89 3.21
C ILE A 187 -31.23 -26.21 2.60
N ASP A 188 -31.48 -25.74 1.37
CA ASP A 188 -32.70 -26.07 0.62
C ASP A 188 -32.90 -27.59 0.45
N LYS A 189 -31.81 -28.37 0.46
CA LYS A 189 -31.84 -29.83 0.33
C LYS A 189 -31.88 -30.58 1.67
N THR A 190 -31.80 -29.87 2.78
CA THR A 190 -31.74 -30.47 4.13
C THR A 190 -33.09 -30.39 4.84
N LYS A 191 -33.24 -31.15 5.94
CA LYS A 191 -34.40 -31.06 6.83
C LYS A 191 -34.60 -29.65 7.43
N PHE A 192 -33.58 -28.79 7.37
CA PHE A 192 -33.59 -27.42 7.89
C PHE A 192 -34.08 -26.37 6.87
N SER A 193 -34.61 -26.77 5.71
CA SER A 193 -35.13 -25.85 4.69
C SER A 193 -36.15 -24.85 5.24
N LYS A 194 -36.97 -25.25 6.22
CA LYS A 194 -37.92 -24.38 6.94
C LYS A 194 -37.26 -23.22 7.70
N TYR A 195 -36.01 -23.38 8.13
CA TYR A 195 -35.24 -22.39 8.89
C TYR A 195 -34.28 -21.56 8.02
N LYS A 196 -34.41 -21.63 6.70
CA LYS A 196 -33.56 -20.89 5.74
C LYS A 196 -33.44 -19.41 6.06
N MET A 197 -34.55 -18.74 6.38
CA MET A 197 -34.54 -17.30 6.71
C MET A 197 -33.76 -17.01 7.99
N VAL A 198 -33.87 -17.86 9.00
CA VAL A 198 -33.11 -17.72 10.25
C VAL A 198 -31.62 -17.90 9.99
N PHE A 199 -31.23 -18.86 9.16
CA PHE A 199 -29.83 -19.06 8.78
C PHE A 199 -29.26 -17.88 7.99
N ILE A 200 -30.03 -17.34 7.03
CA ILE A 200 -29.65 -16.15 6.26
C ILE A 200 -29.46 -14.96 7.21
N ALA A 201 -30.41 -14.71 8.11
CA ALA A 201 -30.33 -13.65 9.10
C ALA A 201 -29.13 -13.83 10.02
N ALA A 202 -28.84 -15.06 10.45
CA ALA A 202 -27.68 -15.37 11.29
C ALA A 202 -26.36 -15.07 10.57
N ILE A 203 -26.15 -15.56 9.34
CA ILE A 203 -24.93 -15.25 8.57
C ILE A 203 -24.78 -13.74 8.38
N PHE A 204 -25.88 -13.06 8.01
CA PHE A 204 -25.86 -11.62 7.78
C PHE A 204 -25.50 -10.84 9.05
N LEU A 205 -26.09 -11.23 10.18
CA LEU A 205 -25.79 -10.64 11.48
C LEU A 205 -24.32 -10.85 11.86
N VAL A 206 -23.82 -12.09 11.78
CA VAL A 206 -22.41 -12.38 12.08
C VAL A 206 -21.47 -11.62 11.14
N PHE A 207 -21.84 -11.45 9.86
CA PHE A 207 -21.10 -10.63 8.90
C PHE A 207 -21.05 -9.15 9.32
N ILE A 208 -22.17 -8.56 9.76
CA ILE A 208 -22.22 -7.18 10.27
C ILE A 208 -21.28 -7.03 11.47
N PHE A 209 -21.37 -7.92 12.46
CA PHE A 209 -20.54 -7.86 13.66
C PHE A 209 -19.04 -8.00 13.34
N ASN A 210 -18.67 -8.88 12.41
CA ASN A 210 -17.25 -9.14 12.08
C ASN A 210 -16.65 -8.18 11.05
N SER A 211 -17.46 -7.48 10.26
CA SER A 211 -16.93 -6.66 9.15
C SER A 211 -17.25 -5.18 9.33
N VAL A 212 -18.46 -4.82 9.73
CA VAL A 212 -18.89 -3.41 9.83
C VAL A 212 -18.32 -2.75 11.08
N ILE A 213 -18.44 -3.40 12.24
CA ILE A 213 -17.95 -2.82 13.52
C ILE A 213 -16.43 -2.58 13.49
N PRO A 214 -15.58 -3.56 13.09
CA PRO A 214 -14.14 -3.33 12.89
C PRO A 214 -13.82 -2.17 11.95
N THR A 215 -14.57 -2.05 10.85
CA THR A 215 -14.37 -0.98 9.87
C THR A 215 -14.62 0.39 10.49
N LEU A 216 -15.72 0.56 11.24
CA LEU A 216 -16.03 1.81 11.93
C LEU A 216 -14.98 2.16 12.98
N SER A 217 -14.54 1.18 13.78
CA SER A 217 -13.48 1.36 14.77
C SER A 217 -12.15 1.78 14.11
N TYR A 218 -11.74 1.10 13.05
CA TYR A 218 -10.53 1.40 12.31
C TYR A 218 -10.58 2.80 11.68
N THR A 219 -11.72 3.16 11.09
CA THR A 219 -11.93 4.47 10.45
C THR A 219 -11.78 5.60 11.46
N ASN A 220 -12.39 5.48 12.64
CA ASN A 220 -12.26 6.47 13.71
C ASN A 220 -10.82 6.62 14.20
N ARG A 221 -10.01 5.56 14.18
CA ARG A 221 -8.58 5.64 14.51
C ARG A 221 -7.80 6.39 13.44
N VAL A 222 -8.04 6.07 12.17
CA VAL A 222 -7.35 6.73 11.03
C VAL A 222 -7.71 8.21 10.94
N ILE A 223 -8.96 8.59 11.23
CA ILE A 223 -9.37 9.99 11.27
C ILE A 223 -8.57 10.77 12.32
N LYS A 224 -8.30 10.17 13.49
CA LYS A 224 -7.48 10.79 14.54
C LYS A 224 -6.00 10.94 14.15
N GLU A 225 -5.51 10.07 13.27
CA GLU A 225 -4.13 10.11 12.73
C GLU A 225 -3.99 11.04 11.51
N THR A 226 -5.09 11.60 10.99
CA THR A 226 -5.08 12.51 9.84
C THR A 226 -4.62 13.91 10.24
N ALA A 227 -3.98 14.64 9.32
CA ALA A 227 -3.43 15.97 9.61
C ALA A 227 -4.51 16.91 10.16
N SER A 228 -4.24 17.55 11.31
CA SER A 228 -5.15 18.53 11.89
C SER A 228 -5.22 19.77 11.01
N LYS A 229 -6.29 20.57 11.14
CA LYS A 229 -6.40 21.83 10.40
C LYS A 229 -5.21 22.75 10.68
N ASN A 230 -4.74 22.81 11.93
CA ASN A 230 -3.57 23.61 12.30
C ASN A 230 -2.28 23.06 11.69
N GLU A 231 -2.13 21.73 11.60
CA GLU A 231 -1.00 21.12 10.88
C GLU A 231 -1.03 21.54 9.40
N ILE A 232 -2.19 21.45 8.74
CA ILE A 232 -2.36 21.92 7.35
C ILE A 232 -2.05 23.41 7.19
N ASP A 233 -2.53 24.25 8.11
CA ASP A 233 -2.26 25.69 8.10
C ASP A 233 -0.75 25.99 8.22
N SER A 234 0.03 25.15 8.91
CA SER A 234 1.49 25.29 8.99
C SER A 234 2.19 24.99 7.65
N PHE A 235 1.72 23.98 6.90
CA PHE A 235 2.23 23.70 5.56
C PHE A 235 1.84 24.80 4.56
N LEU A 236 0.63 25.36 4.67
CA LEU A 236 0.20 26.50 3.86
C LEU A 236 1.01 27.77 4.20
N TRP A 237 1.37 27.95 5.47
CA TRP A 237 2.27 29.03 5.86
C TRP A 237 3.63 28.88 5.19
N LEU A 238 4.22 27.67 5.17
CA LEU A 238 5.47 27.39 4.46
C LEU A 238 5.34 27.71 2.96
N LYS A 239 4.25 27.32 2.32
CA LYS A 239 3.99 27.62 0.90
C LYS A 239 4.03 29.12 0.60
N ASN A 240 3.53 29.95 1.52
CA ASN A 240 3.39 31.39 1.30
C ASN A 240 4.60 32.21 1.80
N ASN A 241 5.46 31.64 2.66
CA ASN A 241 6.53 32.36 3.36
C ASN A 241 7.95 31.77 3.16
N SER A 242 8.11 30.80 2.26
CA SER A 242 9.42 30.25 1.86
C SER A 242 9.61 30.32 0.34
N ASP A 243 10.85 30.22 -0.15
CA ASP A 243 11.11 30.20 -1.58
C ASP A 243 10.77 28.82 -2.17
N GLU A 244 10.33 28.74 -3.43
CA GLU A 244 9.99 27.46 -4.09
C GLU A 244 11.15 26.44 -4.12
N LYS A 245 12.39 26.93 -4.04
CA LYS A 245 13.60 26.10 -4.04
C LYS A 245 14.03 25.66 -2.64
N ASP A 246 13.39 26.16 -1.60
CA ASP A 246 13.75 25.85 -0.23
C ASP A 246 13.48 24.38 0.09
N VAL A 247 14.43 23.78 0.80
CA VAL A 247 14.30 22.42 1.31
C VAL A 247 13.81 22.50 2.75
N ILE A 248 12.72 21.79 3.02
CA ILE A 248 12.11 21.71 4.34
C ILE A 248 12.42 20.34 4.93
N LEU A 249 12.98 20.34 6.14
CA LEU A 249 13.12 19.15 6.94
C LEU A 249 11.79 18.85 7.63
N ALA A 250 11.28 17.65 7.42
CA ALA A 250 10.12 17.11 8.12
C ALA A 250 10.42 15.66 8.52
N SER A 251 9.61 15.11 9.42
CA SER A 251 9.68 13.67 9.71
C SER A 251 9.36 12.85 8.47
N LEU A 252 9.78 11.58 8.47
CA LEU A 252 9.50 10.65 7.37
C LEU A 252 8.00 10.57 7.03
N ASP A 253 7.16 10.64 8.06
CA ASP A 253 5.71 10.56 7.95
C ASP A 253 5.07 11.85 7.45
N GLU A 254 5.79 12.97 7.44
CA GLU A 254 5.26 14.28 7.05
C GLU A 254 5.87 14.81 5.75
N GLY A 255 6.96 14.20 5.27
CA GLY A 255 7.62 14.63 4.04
C GLY A 255 6.68 14.71 2.83
N TYR A 256 5.69 13.82 2.71
CA TYR A 256 4.73 13.90 1.61
C TYR A 256 3.81 15.13 1.70
N LEU A 257 3.52 15.64 2.91
CA LEU A 257 2.73 16.87 3.09
C LEU A 257 3.54 18.11 2.72
N VAL A 258 4.85 18.10 2.97
CA VAL A 258 5.75 19.14 2.47
C VAL A 258 5.67 19.22 0.94
N ASN A 259 5.76 18.08 0.26
CA ASN A 259 5.71 18.06 -1.20
C ASN A 259 4.32 18.43 -1.75
N ALA A 260 3.25 17.88 -1.17
CA ALA A 260 1.89 18.00 -1.73
C ALA A 260 1.13 19.26 -1.30
N VAL A 261 1.37 19.77 -0.09
CA VAL A 261 0.63 20.92 0.48
C VAL A 261 1.51 22.15 0.52
N ALA A 262 2.75 22.04 1.03
CA ALA A 262 3.66 23.17 1.06
C ALA A 262 4.28 23.46 -0.31
N GLU A 263 4.23 22.51 -1.26
CA GLU A 263 4.87 22.59 -2.58
C GLU A 263 6.35 22.96 -2.47
N ARG A 264 7.05 22.33 -1.52
CA ARG A 264 8.49 22.48 -1.30
C ARG A 264 9.19 21.14 -1.38
N LYS A 265 10.51 21.18 -1.57
CA LYS A 265 11.34 19.97 -1.56
C LYS A 265 11.50 19.49 -0.12
N ASN A 266 11.41 18.18 0.09
CA ASN A 266 11.81 17.55 1.35
C ASN A 266 13.16 16.84 1.22
N VAL A 267 13.71 16.40 2.35
CA VAL A 267 14.93 15.58 2.39
C VAL A 267 14.61 14.12 2.06
N ILE A 268 13.55 13.59 2.68
CA ILE A 268 13.09 12.21 2.52
C ILE A 268 11.60 12.10 2.83
N ASP A 269 10.92 11.14 2.21
CA ASP A 269 9.56 10.71 2.55
C ASP A 269 9.40 9.19 2.32
N LYS A 270 8.17 8.68 2.46
CA LYS A 270 7.83 7.26 2.28
C LYS A 270 7.96 6.75 0.83
N ASN A 271 8.26 7.60 -0.15
CA ASN A 271 8.47 7.22 -1.55
C ASN A 271 9.97 7.10 -1.88
N PHE A 272 10.61 6.04 -1.38
CA PHE A 272 12.05 5.84 -1.50
C PHE A 272 12.54 5.44 -2.90
N LEU A 273 11.64 5.11 -3.83
CA LEU A 273 11.98 4.46 -5.10
C LEU A 273 12.94 5.26 -5.98
N LEU A 274 12.87 6.59 -5.92
CA LEU A 274 13.72 7.51 -6.70
C LEU A 274 14.66 8.33 -5.81
N ILE A 275 14.71 8.02 -4.50
CA ILE A 275 15.54 8.74 -3.54
C ILE A 275 16.92 8.09 -3.51
N LYS A 276 17.95 8.85 -3.91
CA LYS A 276 19.34 8.43 -3.76
C LYS A 276 19.73 8.37 -2.28
N ASP A 277 20.41 7.30 -1.90
CA ASP A 277 20.95 7.09 -0.55
C ASP A 277 19.88 7.21 0.55
N ALA A 278 18.72 6.59 0.32
CA ALA A 278 17.56 6.65 1.23
C ALA A 278 17.92 6.27 2.68
N GLU A 279 18.79 5.27 2.88
CA GLU A 279 19.29 4.87 4.20
C GLU A 279 20.03 6.04 4.89
N GLN A 280 21.05 6.60 4.21
CA GLN A 280 21.85 7.70 4.74
C GLN A 280 20.98 8.93 5.05
N ARG A 281 20.03 9.25 4.16
CA ARG A 281 19.11 10.36 4.39
C ARG A 281 18.22 10.13 5.60
N LEU A 282 17.74 8.92 5.82
CA LEU A 282 16.93 8.59 6.99
C LEU A 282 17.76 8.75 8.27
N GLU A 283 18.98 8.22 8.29
CA GLU A 283 19.91 8.34 9.41
C GLU A 283 20.26 9.80 9.70
N ASP A 284 20.56 10.59 8.67
CA ASP A 284 20.89 12.01 8.80
C ASP A 284 19.69 12.81 9.33
N VAL A 285 18.49 12.57 8.81
CA VAL A 285 17.26 13.21 9.30
C VAL A 285 17.02 12.87 10.77
N LYS A 286 17.15 11.59 11.14
CA LYS A 286 17.05 11.14 12.54
C LYS A 286 18.08 11.86 13.41
N LYS A 287 19.33 11.96 12.95
CA LYS A 287 20.41 12.65 13.67
C LYS A 287 20.13 14.15 13.83
N ILE A 288 19.61 14.83 12.80
CA ILE A 288 19.22 16.25 12.89
C ILE A 288 18.14 16.46 13.95
N TYR A 289 17.19 15.54 14.12
CA TYR A 289 16.15 15.69 15.15
C TYR A 289 16.64 15.36 16.57
N THR A 290 17.58 14.41 16.73
CA THR A 290 17.90 13.85 18.05
C THR A 290 19.23 14.32 18.65
N THR A 291 20.17 14.84 17.85
CA THR A 291 21.46 15.30 18.38
C THR A 291 21.27 16.43 19.40
N PRO A 292 22.08 16.50 20.46
CA PRO A 292 22.10 17.65 21.35
C PRO A 292 23.02 18.79 20.86
N TYR A 293 23.81 18.57 19.81
CA TYR A 293 24.89 19.48 19.44
C TYR A 293 24.63 20.21 18.12
N GLU A 294 24.70 21.55 18.15
CA GLU A 294 24.60 22.40 16.94
C GLU A 294 25.68 22.05 15.90
N THR A 295 26.89 21.71 16.37
CA THR A 295 28.04 21.32 15.54
C THR A 295 27.80 20.02 14.76
N GLU A 296 26.83 19.21 15.17
CA GLU A 296 26.41 18.03 14.41
C GLU A 296 25.21 18.30 13.50
N ALA A 297 24.27 19.13 13.95
CA ALA A 297 23.07 19.46 13.18
C ALA A 297 23.37 20.36 11.97
N ILE A 298 24.15 21.44 12.16
CA ILE A 298 24.42 22.44 11.12
C ILE A 298 25.10 21.84 9.87
N PRO A 299 26.12 20.97 9.97
CA PRO A 299 26.70 20.32 8.79
C PRO A 299 25.69 19.52 7.99
N LEU A 300 24.79 18.80 8.66
CA LEU A 300 23.75 18.00 8.01
C LEU A 300 22.66 18.88 7.38
N LEU A 301 22.28 19.98 8.06
CA LEU A 301 21.37 20.98 7.50
C LEU A 301 21.95 21.58 6.21
N ASN A 302 23.24 21.89 6.21
CA ASN A 302 23.94 22.42 5.03
C ASN A 302 24.11 21.37 3.91
N LYS A 303 24.43 20.11 4.25
CA LYS A 303 24.55 18.99 3.30
C LYS A 303 23.31 18.85 2.41
N TYR A 304 22.11 19.07 2.96
CA TYR A 304 20.84 18.99 2.24
C TYR A 304 20.23 20.34 1.87
N ASN A 305 20.95 21.44 2.13
CA ASN A 305 20.46 22.81 1.96
C ASN A 305 19.09 23.07 2.61
N ILE A 306 18.89 22.53 3.82
CA ILE A 306 17.68 22.69 4.60
C ILE A 306 17.60 24.13 5.10
N LYS A 307 16.53 24.85 4.74
CA LYS A 307 16.27 26.21 5.24
C LYS A 307 15.28 26.23 6.41
N TYR A 308 14.34 25.30 6.43
CA TYR A 308 13.32 25.25 7.47
C TYR A 308 13.23 23.85 8.08
N ILE A 309 12.98 23.79 9.39
CA ILE A 309 12.77 22.57 10.16
C ILE A 309 11.35 22.60 10.71
N LEU A 310 10.56 21.61 10.34
CA LEU A 310 9.21 21.42 10.84
C LEU A 310 9.23 20.50 12.06
N LEU A 311 8.73 20.98 13.19
CA LEU A 311 8.60 20.24 14.43
C LEU A 311 7.13 20.19 14.85
N SER A 312 6.46 19.11 14.50
CA SER A 312 5.08 18.79 14.90
C SER A 312 5.05 17.78 16.05
N LYS A 313 3.86 17.58 16.64
CA LYS A 313 3.62 16.47 17.59
C LYS A 313 3.96 15.11 17.00
N ARG A 314 3.78 14.90 15.69
CA ARG A 314 4.12 13.65 15.01
C ARG A 314 5.62 13.43 15.00
N SER A 315 6.39 14.45 14.59
CA SER A 315 7.85 14.38 14.60
C SER A 315 8.41 14.17 16.01
N MET A 316 7.87 14.88 17.00
CA MET A 316 8.23 14.72 18.41
C MET A 316 8.00 13.29 18.92
N ASN A 317 6.82 12.72 18.62
CA ASN A 317 6.50 11.34 18.99
C ASN A 317 7.34 10.31 18.23
N TYR A 318 7.60 10.54 16.94
CA TYR A 318 8.37 9.61 16.10
C TYR A 318 9.84 9.52 16.54
N TYR A 319 10.46 10.65 16.86
CA TYR A 319 11.87 10.70 17.31
C TYR A 319 12.02 10.66 18.83
N ASN A 320 10.91 10.61 19.58
CA ASN A 320 10.87 10.64 21.05
C ASN A 320 11.63 11.85 21.63
N ILE A 321 11.33 13.04 21.10
CA ILE A 321 11.90 14.33 21.53
C ILE A 321 10.80 15.30 21.98
N ALA A 322 11.12 16.20 22.90
CA ALA A 322 10.20 17.25 23.35
C ALA A 322 10.40 18.58 22.60
N ASP A 323 11.64 18.86 22.19
CA ASP A 323 12.02 20.00 21.37
C ASP A 323 13.37 19.69 20.69
N LEU A 324 13.86 20.60 19.84
CA LEU A 324 15.22 20.55 19.30
C LEU A 324 16.23 21.02 20.36
N ASN A 325 16.99 20.08 20.92
CA ASN A 325 17.92 20.32 22.03
C ASN A 325 19.00 21.37 21.72
N TYR A 326 19.45 21.41 20.47
CA TYR A 326 20.50 22.32 20.00
C TYR A 326 19.96 23.70 19.61
N ARG A 327 18.70 24.04 19.91
CA ARG A 327 18.14 25.37 19.61
C ARG A 327 18.48 26.41 20.69
N THR A 328 19.60 26.27 21.38
CA THR A 328 19.94 27.13 22.51
C THR A 328 20.49 28.48 22.04
N ASP A 329 21.11 28.54 20.86
CA ASP A 329 21.54 29.81 20.24
C ASP A 329 20.46 30.36 19.28
N GLU A 330 19.84 31.48 19.67
CA GLU A 330 18.88 32.22 18.84
C GLU A 330 19.51 32.77 17.54
N LYS A 331 20.84 32.82 17.43
CA LYS A 331 21.53 33.29 16.21
C LYS A 331 21.40 32.32 15.05
N CYS A 332 21.35 31.02 15.31
CA CYS A 332 21.33 30.01 14.25
C CYS A 332 19.94 29.52 13.87
N PHE A 333 18.96 29.67 14.78
CA PHE A 333 17.62 29.14 14.61
C PHE A 333 16.54 30.16 15.02
N GLU A 334 15.90 30.75 14.01
CA GLU A 334 14.80 31.68 14.20
C GLU A 334 13.46 30.91 14.23
N LEU A 335 12.63 31.12 15.25
CA LEU A 335 11.28 30.57 15.30
C LEU A 335 10.35 31.40 14.41
N ALA A 336 10.01 30.88 13.23
CA ALA A 336 9.24 31.61 12.22
C ALA A 336 7.73 31.39 12.32
N TYR A 337 7.31 30.28 12.94
CA TYR A 337 5.90 29.95 13.19
C TYR A 337 5.76 29.15 14.47
N ASP A 338 4.87 29.57 15.37
CA ASP A 338 4.68 28.96 16.69
C ASP A 338 3.19 28.74 16.99
N LYS A 339 2.68 27.56 16.63
CA LYS A 339 1.35 27.07 17.05
C LYS A 339 1.45 25.60 17.46
N GLU A 340 0.50 24.77 17.02
CA GLU A 340 0.56 23.32 17.24
C GLU A 340 1.78 22.66 16.56
N VAL A 341 2.26 23.28 15.48
CA VAL A 341 3.51 22.95 14.80
C VAL A 341 4.45 24.14 14.98
N LYS A 342 5.71 23.86 15.29
CA LYS A 342 6.78 24.86 15.32
C LYS A 342 7.58 24.77 14.03
N ILE A 343 7.90 25.92 13.44
CA ILE A 343 8.76 26.00 12.25
C ILE A 343 9.97 26.85 12.60
N TYR A 344 11.14 26.25 12.48
CA TYR A 344 12.42 26.92 12.69
C TYR A 344 13.09 27.21 11.36
N LYS A 345 13.61 28.41 11.18
CA LYS A 345 14.44 28.80 10.05
C LYS A 345 15.91 28.68 10.44
N SER A 346 16.67 27.93 9.64
CA SER A 346 18.11 27.77 9.83
C SER A 346 18.86 28.92 9.14
N LEU A 347 19.61 29.69 9.92
CA LEU A 347 20.37 30.86 9.44
C LEU A 347 21.86 30.57 9.27
N CYS A 348 22.41 29.65 10.06
CA CYS A 348 23.83 29.36 10.07
C CYS A 348 24.26 28.48 8.88
N ARG A 349 25.33 28.91 8.20
CA ARG A 349 26.00 28.18 7.13
C ARG A 349 27.43 27.86 7.57
N MET A 350 27.94 26.69 7.22
CA MET A 350 29.38 26.45 7.35
C MET A 350 30.11 27.28 6.31
N GLU A 351 31.20 27.95 6.71
CA GLU A 351 32.13 28.53 5.74
C GLU A 351 32.78 27.39 4.95
N GLU A 352 32.57 27.37 3.64
CA GLU A 352 33.35 26.52 2.74
C GLU A 352 34.80 27.01 2.78
N LYS A 353 35.70 26.18 3.30
CA LYS A 353 37.15 26.38 3.18
C LYS A 353 37.69 25.72 1.93
#